data_AF-A0A1I5N6P8-F1
#
_entry.id   AF-A0A1I5N6P8-F1
#
_cell.length_a   1.000
_cell.length_b   1.000
_cell.length_c   1.000
_cell.angle_alpha   90.00
_cell.angle_beta   90.00
_cell.angle_gamma   90.00
#
_symmetry.space_group_name_H-M   'P 1'
#
loop_
_entity.id
_entity.type
_entity.pdbx_description
1 polymer ?
#
loop_
_entity_poly.entity_id
_entity_poly.type
_entity_poly.pdbx_seq_one_letter_code
_entity_poly.pdbx_strand_id
1 'polypeptide(L)' 'MRNWLLYKRSEMGLTQSEVAEKANMNRSTYSMIELGERNASVSNAKKISKVLGFNWTIFFEDESHESCSKTSSA' A
#
# COMPACT_ATOMS: atom_id res chain seq x y z
N MET A 1 -0.27 1.25 12.19
CA MET A 1 0.09 1.95 10.93
C MET A 1 0.91 1.03 10.06
N ARG A 2 0.53 0.85 8.79
CA ARG A 2 1.24 0.04 7.78
C ARG A 2 2.42 0.83 7.22
N ASN A 3 3.54 0.81 7.92
CA ASN A 3 4.74 1.59 7.55
C ASN A 3 5.18 1.34 6.10
N TRP A 4 5.12 0.09 5.63
CA TRP A 4 5.47 -0.27 4.25
C TRP A 4 4.63 0.49 3.20
N LEU A 5 3.34 0.73 3.48
CA LEU A 5 2.45 1.44 2.56
C LEU A 5 2.77 2.94 2.53
N LEU A 6 3.09 3.52 3.69
CA LEU A 6 3.54 4.90 3.81
C LEU A 6 4.86 5.13 3.06
N TYR A 7 5.82 4.21 3.21
CA TYR A 7 7.09 4.29 2.48
C TYR A 7 6.86 4.22 0.97
N LYS A 8 6.09 3.23 0.49
CA LYS A 8 5.75 3.11 -0.95
C LYS A 8 5.07 4.35 -1.51
N ARG A 9 4.14 4.93 -0.76
CA ARG A 9 3.49 6.19 -1.14
C ARG A 9 4.50 7.34 -1.21
N SER A 10 5.42 7.41 -0.25
CA SER A 10 6.44 8.46 -0.18
C SER A 10 7.49 8.32 -1.28
N GLU A 11 7.87 7.10 -1.66
CA GLU A 11 8.75 6.83 -2.81
C GLU A 11 8.15 7.35 -4.13
N MET A 12 6.82 7.32 -4.25
CA MET A 12 6.07 7.84 -5.40
C MET A 12 5.81 9.35 -5.31
N GLY A 13 6.17 10.01 -4.21
CA GLY A 13 5.91 11.43 -3.98
C GLY A 13 4.42 11.80 -3.89
N LEU A 14 3.54 10.84 -3.61
CA LEU A 14 2.08 11.04 -3.61
C LEU A 14 1.55 11.34 -2.21
N THR A 15 0.52 12.17 -2.12
CA THR A 15 -0.28 12.36 -0.90
C THR A 15 -1.35 11.27 -0.75
N GLN A 16 -1.91 11.12 0.45
CA GLN A 16 -3.03 10.20 0.69
C GLN A 16 -4.24 10.50 -0.21
N SER A 17 -4.49 11.78 -0.49
CA SER A 17 -5.58 12.22 -1.36
C SER A 17 -5.33 11.78 -2.81
N GLU A 18 -4.13 12.01 -3.33
CA GLU A 18 -3.79 11.65 -4.71
C GLU A 18 -3.83 10.14 -4.93
N VAL A 19 -3.35 9.34 -3.96
CA VAL A 19 -3.46 7.88 -4.07
C VAL A 19 -4.93 7.46 -4.08
N ALA A 20 -5.76 8.05 -3.22
CA ALA A 20 -7.19 7.74 -3.16
C ALA A 20 -7.93 8.13 -4.45
N GLU A 21 -7.62 9.30 -5.02
CA GLU A 21 -8.18 9.76 -6.30
C GLU A 21 -7.77 8.82 -7.44
N LYS A 22 -6.48 8.51 -7.57
CA LYS A 22 -5.95 7.57 -8.58
C LYS A 22 -6.51 6.15 -8.40
N ALA A 23 -6.75 5.73 -7.16
CA ALA A 23 -7.34 4.42 -6.83
C ALA A 23 -8.88 4.43 -6.93
N ASN A 24 -9.50 5.58 -7.26
CA ASN A 24 -10.93 5.76 -7.31
C ASN A 24 -11.61 5.26 -6.01
N MET A 25 -11.18 5.82 -4.88
CA MET A 25 -11.67 5.52 -3.54
C MET A 25 -11.71 6.76 -2.65
N ASN A 26 -12.41 6.68 -1.53
CA ASN A 26 -12.45 7.79 -0.58
C ASN A 26 -11.11 7.92 0.17
N ARG A 27 -10.61 9.16 0.30
CA ARG A 27 -9.41 9.49 1.07
C ARG A 27 -9.44 8.89 2.47
N SER A 28 -10.57 8.97 3.17
CA SER A 28 -10.70 8.41 4.53
C SER A 28 -10.52 6.89 4.53
N THR A 29 -10.99 6.20 3.48
CA THR A 29 -10.78 4.75 3.33
C THR A 29 -9.32 4.42 3.16
N TYR A 30 -8.59 5.16 2.31
CA TYR A 30 -7.15 4.99 2.15
C TYR A 30 -6.42 5.26 3.48
N SER A 31 -6.75 6.35 4.17
CA SER A 31 -6.14 6.71 5.45
C SER A 31 -6.34 5.61 6.51
N MET A 32 -7.54 5.07 6.67
CA MET A 32 -7.80 3.95 7.59
C MET A 32 -7.01 2.69 7.22
N ILE A 33 -6.82 2.42 5.92
CA ILE A 33 -5.98 1.30 5.46
C ILE A 33 -4.51 1.55 5.79
N GLU A 34 -3.98 2.74 5.53
CA GLU A 34 -2.60 3.12 5.85
C GLU A 34 -2.34 3.11 7.36
N LEU A 35 -3.33 3.52 8.17
CA LEU A 35 -3.23 3.49 9.62
C LEU A 35 -3.33 2.09 10.22
N GLY A 36 -3.90 1.11 9.51
CA GLY A 36 -4.12 -0.23 10.06
C GLY A 36 -5.49 -0.42 10.71
N GLU A 37 -6.26 0.67 10.89
CA GLU A 37 -7.59 0.67 11.49
C GLU A 37 -8.61 -0.15 10.69
N ARG A 38 -8.37 -0.31 9.37
CA ARG A 38 -9.21 -1.11 8.49
C ARG A 38 -8.37 -2.00 7.59
N ASN A 39 -8.85 -3.23 7.37
CA ASN A 39 -8.31 -4.10 6.34
C ASN A 39 -8.80 -3.68 4.95
N ALA A 40 -7.89 -3.66 3.98
CA ALA A 40 -8.25 -3.41 2.61
C ALA A 40 -9.12 -4.56 2.09
N SER A 41 -10.24 -4.26 1.45
CA SER A 41 -10.95 -5.26 0.66
C SER A 41 -10.11 -5.65 -0.56
N VAL A 42 -10.32 -6.84 -1.13
CA VAL A 42 -9.60 -7.29 -2.34
C VAL A 42 -9.69 -6.24 -3.47
N SER A 43 -10.85 -5.60 -3.63
CA SER A 43 -11.03 -4.54 -4.62
C SER A 43 -10.15 -3.31 -4.33
N ASN A 44 -10.13 -2.85 -3.07
CA ASN A 44 -9.31 -1.72 -2.65
C ASN A 44 -7.81 -2.04 -2.74
N ALA A 45 -7.41 -3.23 -2.30
CA ALA A 45 -6.03 -3.71 -2.39
C ALA A 45 -5.54 -3.70 -3.84
N LYS A 46 -6.33 -4.24 -4.77
CA LYS A 46 -6.03 -4.21 -6.21
C LYS A 46 -5.90 -2.78 -6.74
N LYS A 47 -6.81 -1.89 -6.39
CA LYS A 47 -6.78 -0.47 -6.81
C LYS A 47 -5.50 0.22 -6.32
N ILE A 48 -5.20 0.13 -5.03
CA ILE A 48 -4.00 0.75 -4.42
C ILE A 48 -2.72 0.16 -5.03
N SER A 49 -2.67 -1.15 -5.19
CA SER A 49 -1.52 -1.86 -5.76
C SER A 49 -1.19 -1.42 -7.19
N LYS A 50 -2.22 -1.09 -8.00
CA LYS A 50 -2.05 -0.56 -9.35
C LYS A 50 -1.49 0.86 -9.36
N VAL A 51 -1.83 1.69 -8.36
CA VAL A 51 -1.36 3.07 -8.25
C VAL A 51 0.08 3.14 -7.77
N LEU A 52 0.42 2.32 -6.76
CA LEU A 52 1.72 2.34 -6.09
C LEU A 52 2.71 1.28 -6.60
N GLY A 53 2.30 0.40 -7.51
CA GLY A 53 3.19 -0.54 -8.20
C GLY A 53 3.68 -1.71 -7.33
N PHE A 54 2.80 -2.37 -6.59
CA PHE A 54 3.14 -3.55 -5.79
C PHE A 54 2.11 -4.67 -5.95
N ASN A 55 2.32 -5.85 -5.35
CA ASN A 55 1.33 -6.93 -5.38
C ASN A 55 0.28 -6.75 -4.27
N TRP A 56 -1.00 -6.70 -4.63
CA TRP A 56 -2.11 -6.52 -3.69
C TRP A 56 -2.21 -7.61 -2.60
N THR A 57 -1.60 -8.78 -2.82
CA THR A 57 -1.60 -9.87 -1.82
C THR A 57 -0.91 -9.50 -0.53
N ILE A 58 0.03 -8.55 -0.54
CA ILE A 58 0.76 -8.09 0.66
C ILE A 58 -0.16 -7.52 1.74
N PHE A 59 -1.37 -7.10 1.39
CA PHE A 59 -2.38 -6.69 2.37
C PHE A 59 -2.93 -7.86 3.21
N PHE A 60 -2.70 -9.09 2.77
CA PHE A 60 -3.24 -10.35 3.32
C PHE A 60 -2.15 -11.36 3.67
N GLU A 61 -0.89 -11.05 3.37
CA GLU A 61 0.24 -11.84 3.85
C GLU A 61 0.34 -11.59 5.36
N ASP A 62 0.05 -12.64 6.13
CA ASP A 62 0.30 -12.68 7.58
C ASP A 62 1.81 -12.46 7.79
N GLU A 63 2.22 -11.72 8.83
CA GLU A 63 3.63 -11.37 9.10
C GLU A 63 4.47 -12.60 9.46
N SER A 64 4.64 -13.52 8.51
CA SER A 64 5.56 -14.65 8.58
C SER A 64 6.76 -14.31 7.70
N HIS A 65 7.83 -13.96 8.41
CA HIS A 65 9.23 -13.80 7.97
C HIS A 65 9.68 -12.44 7.42
N GLU A 66 10.18 -11.63 8.36
CA GLU A 66 11.60 -11.27 8.46
C GLU A 66 12.48 -11.47 7.19
N SER A 67 13.01 -10.33 6.73
CA SER A 67 14.33 -10.13 6.13
C SER A 67 14.61 -10.48 4.66
N CYS A 68 14.92 -9.40 3.93
CA CYS A 68 16.16 -9.18 3.16
C CYS A 68 16.50 -10.13 2.00
N SER A 69 16.30 -9.63 0.77
CA SER A 69 17.20 -9.67 -0.42
C SER A 69 16.33 -9.39 -1.65
N LYS A 70 16.63 -8.43 -2.53
CA LYS A 70 17.84 -8.33 -3.34
C LYS A 70 18.19 -6.88 -3.64
N THR A 71 19.35 -6.44 -3.16
CA THR A 71 20.12 -5.35 -3.74
C THR A 71 20.86 -5.83 -5.00
N SER A 72 21.04 -4.89 -5.93
CA SER A 72 22.00 -4.82 -7.03
C SER A 72 21.95 -5.87 -8.15
N SER A 73 21.39 -5.43 -9.28
CA SER A 73 22.02 -5.60 -10.59
C SER A 73 23.34 -4.81 -10.62
N ALA A 74 24.47 -5.49 -10.83
CA ALA A 74 25.65 -5.06 -11.59
C ALA A 74 26.72 -6.16 -11.53
#